data_AF-A0A6B2E983-F1
#
_entry.id   AF-A0A6B2E983-F1
#
_cell.length_a   1.000
_cell.length_b   1.000
_cell.length_c   1.000
_cell.angle_alpha   90.00
_cell.angle_beta   90.00
_cell.angle_gamma   90.00
#
_symmetry.space_group_name_H-M   'P 1'
#
loop_
_entity.id
_entity.type
_entity.pdbx_description
1 polymer ?
#
loop_
_entity_poly.entity_id
_entity_poly.type
_entity_poly.pdbx_seq_one_letter_code
_entity_poly.pdbx_strand_id
1 'polypeptide(L)'
;MFIHIVGVLWILLVVKAQNFASTNFFFHLWPSGEPPDGILLMSTGILAYSGIYILQRIFNFVLWERYFKNPIQQFIDVCCVANVSVFILRLESYGYYIHGRSPHGFSDTDICSMILQFRQEERGQRGLTPGSELQTYSLLAPRNLRIFYDRLILPLQHSPQINEYATKGYEGTYERTILTYYSINRFFGAFIDHVSCFMNFIEGIIT
;
A
#
# COMPACT_ATOMS: atom_id res chain seq x y z
N MET A 1 12.92 -1.62 14.47
CA MET A 1 13.07 -2.41 15.71
C MET A 1 14.23 -1.93 16.59
N PHE A 2 15.46 -1.80 16.08
CA PHE A 2 16.64 -1.38 16.87
C PHE A 2 16.52 0.01 17.52
N ILE A 3 15.95 0.99 16.80
CA ILE A 3 15.81 2.38 17.30
C ILE A 3 14.91 2.44 18.55
N HIS A 4 13.88 1.59 18.64
CA HIS A 4 13.00 1.55 19.82
C HIS A 4 13.73 1.00 21.04
N ILE A 5 14.55 -0.04 20.87
CA ILE A 5 15.33 -0.65 21.96
C ILE A 5 16.38 0.34 22.46
N VAL A 6 17.07 1.03 21.54
CA VAL A 6 18.05 2.08 21.88
C VAL A 6 17.38 3.26 22.59
N GLY A 7 16.19 3.69 22.14
CA GLY A 7 15.43 4.75 22.79
C GLY A 7 14.95 4.39 24.20
N VAL A 8 14.45 3.16 24.39
CA VAL A 8 14.06 2.65 25.71
C VAL A 8 15.27 2.56 26.64
N LEU A 9 16.39 2.00 26.18
CA LEU A 9 17.63 1.94 26.95
C LEU A 9 18.13 3.33 27.31
N TRP A 10 18.06 4.29 26.38
CA TRP A 10 18.47 5.67 26.63
C TRP A 10 17.58 6.34 27.69
N ILE A 11 16.25 6.16 27.63
CA ILE A 11 15.33 6.68 28.66
C ILE A 11 15.62 6.02 30.02
N LEU A 12 15.81 4.70 30.08
CA LEU A 12 16.12 4.00 31.32
C LEU A 12 17.47 4.43 31.92
N LEU A 13 18.46 4.73 31.08
CA LEU A 13 19.76 5.27 31.49
C LEU A 13 19.65 6.72 31.99
N VAL A 14 18.91 7.58 31.27
CA VAL A 14 18.73 9.00 31.63
C VAL A 14 17.95 9.16 32.93
N VAL A 15 16.90 8.36 33.11
CA VAL A 15 16.09 8.36 34.34
C VAL A 15 16.83 7.67 35.50
N LYS A 16 17.99 7.04 35.25
CA LYS A 16 18.74 6.22 36.22
C LYS A 16 17.82 5.21 36.92
N ALA A 17 17.01 4.52 36.12
CA ALA A 17 16.00 3.57 36.62
C ALA A 17 16.59 2.40 37.42
N GLN A 18 17.91 2.19 37.34
CA GLN A 18 18.66 1.28 38.22
C GLN A 18 18.48 1.60 39.71
N ASN A 19 18.24 2.88 40.06
CA ASN A 19 17.99 3.31 41.44
C ASN A 19 16.58 2.92 41.95
N PHE A 20 15.63 2.68 41.04
CA PHE A 20 14.28 2.20 41.39
C PHE A 20 14.25 0.70 41.73
N ALA A 21 15.34 -0.02 41.48
CA ALA A 21 15.50 -1.42 41.84
C ALA A 21 16.13 -1.62 43.23
N SER A 22 16.21 -0.55 44.04
CA SER A 22 16.63 -0.62 45.44
C SER A 22 15.50 -1.18 46.32
N THR A 23 15.86 -1.79 47.44
CA THR A 23 14.92 -2.40 48.41
C THR A 23 14.07 -1.37 49.16
N ASN A 24 14.44 -0.09 49.08
CA ASN A 24 13.69 1.00 49.65
C ASN A 24 12.50 1.40 48.75
N PHE A 25 11.31 1.45 49.34
CA PHE A 25 10.08 1.85 48.65
C PHE A 25 10.05 3.33 48.23
N PHE A 26 10.99 4.16 48.72
CA PHE A 26 11.07 5.57 48.36
C PHE A 26 11.66 5.76 46.96
N PHE A 27 10.94 6.49 46.11
CA PHE A 27 11.40 6.88 44.78
C PHE A 27 12.60 7.84 44.87
N HIS A 28 13.80 7.27 44.95
CA HIS A 28 15.04 8.04 44.93
C HIS A 28 15.49 8.31 43.49
N LEU A 29 15.33 9.57 43.06
CA LEU A 29 15.92 10.09 41.82
C LEU A 29 17.45 10.22 41.91
N TRP A 30 17.99 10.14 43.14
CA TRP A 30 19.41 10.25 43.45
C TRP A 30 19.99 8.88 43.82
N PRO A 31 21.28 8.59 43.54
CA PRO A 31 21.89 7.31 43.93
C PRO A 31 21.73 7.03 45.43
N SER A 32 21.03 5.95 45.75
CA SER A 32 21.07 5.36 47.08
C SER A 32 22.41 4.64 47.24
N GLY A 33 23.04 4.72 48.41
CA GLY A 33 24.28 3.97 48.71
C GLY A 33 24.09 2.45 48.85
N GLU A 34 22.89 1.95 48.57
CA GLU A 34 22.52 0.54 48.71
C GLU A 34 22.66 -0.22 47.38
N PRO A 35 23.15 -1.47 47.42
CA PRO A 35 23.31 -2.28 46.22
C PRO A 35 21.94 -2.66 45.64
N PRO A 36 21.75 -2.63 44.30
CA PRO A 36 20.50 -3.03 43.68
C PRO A 36 20.32 -4.55 43.70
N ASP A 37 19.09 -5.00 43.98
CA ASP A 37 18.74 -6.42 43.95
C ASP A 37 18.47 -6.89 42.51
N GLY A 38 19.04 -8.04 42.14
CA GLY A 38 18.91 -8.58 40.78
C GLY A 38 17.47 -8.87 40.35
N ILE A 39 16.61 -9.30 41.27
CA ILE A 39 15.19 -9.61 40.97
C ILE A 39 14.40 -8.32 40.73
N LEU A 40 14.62 -7.29 41.56
CA LEU A 40 13.96 -5.99 41.43
C LEU A 40 14.40 -5.26 40.15
N LEU A 41 15.68 -5.41 39.76
CA LEU A 41 16.19 -4.85 38.52
C LEU A 41 15.53 -5.49 37.29
N MET A 42 15.35 -6.82 37.30
CA MET A 42 14.64 -7.51 36.22
C MET A 42 13.16 -7.13 36.18
N SER A 43 12.51 -7.02 37.34
CA SER A 43 11.09 -6.64 37.43
C SER A 43 10.83 -5.21 36.92
N THR A 44 11.65 -4.24 37.34
CA THR A 44 11.56 -2.84 36.88
C THR A 44 11.83 -2.71 35.39
N GLY A 45 12.81 -3.46 34.85
CA GLY A 45 13.08 -3.52 33.42
C GLY A 45 11.91 -4.06 32.60
N ILE A 46 11.29 -5.16 33.05
CA ILE A 46 10.13 -5.76 32.39
C ILE A 46 8.95 -4.78 32.40
N LEU A 47 8.61 -4.20 33.56
CA LEU A 47 7.50 -3.25 33.68
C LEU A 47 7.68 -2.03 32.78
N ALA A 48 8.89 -1.46 32.72
CA ALA A 48 9.17 -0.33 31.86
C ALA A 48 9.06 -0.69 30.38
N TYR A 49 9.57 -1.85 29.97
CA TYR A 49 9.46 -2.34 28.60
C TYR A 49 7.98 -2.56 28.20
N SER A 50 7.20 -3.23 29.06
CA SER A 50 5.76 -3.45 28.84
C SER A 50 5.00 -2.14 28.73
N GLY A 51 5.27 -1.17 29.60
CA GLY A 51 4.62 0.15 29.59
C GLY A 51 4.89 0.92 28.29
N ILE A 52 6.15 0.93 27.83
CA ILE A 52 6.51 1.59 26.56
C ILE A 52 5.87 0.87 25.37
N TYR A 53 5.83 -0.46 25.38
CA TYR A 53 5.16 -1.24 24.33
C TYR A 53 3.67 -0.91 24.23
N ILE A 54 2.96 -0.85 25.36
CA ILE A 54 1.55 -0.47 25.40
C ILE A 54 1.36 0.96 24.88
N LEU A 55 2.19 1.91 25.34
CA LEU A 55 2.11 3.30 24.89
C LEU A 55 2.35 3.42 23.37
N GLN A 56 3.33 2.69 22.83
CA GLN A 56 3.57 2.61 21.39
C GLN A 56 2.39 2.01 20.65
N ARG A 57 1.77 0.96 21.19
CA ARG A 57 0.60 0.33 20.57
C ARG A 57 -0.59 1.28 20.54
N ILE A 58 -0.84 2.01 21.63
CA ILE A 58 -1.87 3.05 21.71
C ILE A 58 -1.57 4.17 20.71
N PHE A 59 -0.33 4.67 20.65
CA PHE A 59 0.06 5.71 19.70
C PHE A 59 -0.17 5.27 18.25
N ASN A 60 0.26 4.06 17.88
CA ASN A 60 0.08 3.55 16.53
C ASN A 60 -1.41 3.39 16.18
N PHE A 61 -2.20 2.81 17.07
CA PHE A 61 -3.63 2.60 16.83
C PHE A 61 -4.42 3.91 16.76
N VAL A 62 -4.17 4.86 17.69
CA VAL A 62 -4.96 6.09 17.80
C VAL A 62 -4.51 7.17 16.82
N LEU A 63 -3.20 7.31 16.61
CA LEU A 63 -2.62 8.40 15.83
C LEU A 63 -2.10 7.93 14.47
N TRP A 64 -1.34 6.84 14.41
CA TRP A 64 -0.75 6.42 13.13
C TRP A 64 -1.79 5.88 12.16
N GLU A 65 -2.50 4.82 12.54
CA GLU A 65 -3.49 4.15 11.70
C GLU A 65 -4.66 5.08 11.30
N ARG A 66 -5.03 6.02 12.19
CA ARG A 66 -6.16 6.91 11.95
C ARG A 66 -5.84 8.10 11.04
N TYR A 67 -4.63 8.65 11.14
CA TYR A 67 -4.28 9.88 10.41
C TYR A 67 -3.38 9.63 9.20
N PHE A 68 -2.51 8.62 9.25
CA PHE A 68 -1.62 8.27 8.15
C PHE A 68 -2.25 7.13 7.34
N LYS A 69 -3.13 7.51 6.41
CA LYS A 69 -3.69 6.57 5.44
C LYS A 69 -2.58 6.08 4.50
N ASN A 70 -2.62 4.80 4.18
CA ASN A 70 -1.67 4.21 3.24
C ASN A 70 -1.83 4.85 1.86
N PRO A 71 -0.77 5.42 1.26
CA PRO A 71 -0.88 6.09 -0.04
C PRO A 71 -1.29 5.12 -1.15
N ILE A 72 -0.92 3.85 -1.03
CA ILE A 72 -1.34 2.78 -1.93
C ILE A 72 -2.85 2.57 -1.84
N GLN A 73 -3.41 2.53 -0.63
CA GLN A 73 -4.86 2.39 -0.45
C GLN A 73 -5.60 3.57 -1.07
N GLN A 74 -5.10 4.79 -0.84
CA GLN A 74 -5.69 6.00 -1.44
C GLN A 74 -5.63 5.95 -2.98
N PHE A 75 -4.55 5.45 -3.55
CA PHE A 75 -4.43 5.26 -4.99
C PHE A 75 -5.44 4.24 -5.52
N ILE A 76 -5.60 3.11 -4.83
CA ILE A 76 -6.59 2.08 -5.18
C ILE A 76 -8.01 2.67 -5.12
N ASP A 77 -8.33 3.42 -4.07
CA ASP A 77 -9.65 4.06 -3.91
C ASP A 77 -9.96 5.00 -5.11
N VAL A 78 -8.97 5.77 -5.57
CA VAL A 78 -9.11 6.63 -6.76
C VAL A 78 -9.32 5.78 -8.03
N CYS A 79 -8.59 4.69 -8.20
CA CYS A 79 -8.78 3.77 -9.33
C CYS A 79 -10.19 3.18 -9.35
N CYS A 80 -10.74 2.80 -8.19
CA CYS A 80 -12.10 2.28 -8.05
C CYS A 80 -13.17 3.30 -8.41
N VAL A 81 -13.06 4.52 -7.88
CA VAL A 81 -14.01 5.62 -8.20
C VAL A 81 -13.94 5.98 -9.68
N ALA A 82 -12.74 5.99 -10.27
CA ALA A 82 -12.55 6.24 -11.69
C ALA A 82 -12.93 5.04 -12.60
N ASN A 83 -13.23 3.87 -12.03
CA ASN A 83 -13.48 2.63 -12.76
C ASN A 83 -12.32 2.21 -13.69
N VAL A 84 -11.06 2.46 -13.26
CA VAL A 84 -9.84 2.18 -14.03
C VAL A 84 -9.01 1.11 -13.35
N SER A 85 -8.72 0.02 -14.07
CA SER A 85 -7.78 -1.00 -13.60
C SER A 85 -6.36 -0.70 -14.08
N VAL A 86 -5.37 -0.97 -13.24
CA VAL A 86 -3.96 -0.66 -13.52
C VAL A 86 -3.14 -1.93 -13.54
N PHE A 87 -2.34 -2.11 -14.59
CA PHE A 87 -1.43 -3.23 -14.76
C PHE A 87 0.01 -2.72 -14.79
N ILE A 88 0.85 -3.23 -13.90
CA ILE A 88 2.22 -2.75 -13.70
C ILE A 88 3.18 -3.93 -13.85
N LEU A 89 4.05 -3.89 -14.86
CA LEU A 89 5.15 -4.86 -15.00
C LEU A 89 6.40 -4.32 -14.31
N ARG A 90 6.91 -5.04 -13.31
CA ARG A 90 8.19 -4.69 -12.65
C ARG A 90 9.37 -5.40 -13.30
N LEU A 91 9.20 -6.68 -13.61
CA LEU A 91 10.19 -7.54 -14.29
C LEU A 91 9.60 -8.06 -15.60
N GLU A 92 10.37 -8.86 -16.35
CA GLU A 92 9.90 -9.48 -17.60
C GLU A 92 8.70 -10.42 -17.41
N SER A 93 8.67 -11.14 -16.29
CA SER A 93 7.66 -12.17 -16.00
C SER A 93 6.89 -11.91 -14.71
N TYR A 94 7.08 -10.78 -14.05
CA TYR A 94 6.44 -10.47 -12.78
C TYR A 94 5.92 -9.04 -12.73
N GLY A 95 4.69 -8.90 -12.23
CA GLY A 95 4.02 -7.63 -12.11
C GLY A 95 2.92 -7.63 -11.05
N TYR A 96 2.29 -6.46 -10.95
CA TYR A 96 1.17 -6.20 -10.07
C TYR A 96 -0.04 -5.79 -10.90
N TYR A 97 -1.22 -6.20 -10.44
CA TYR A 97 -2.48 -5.75 -10.99
C TYR A 97 -3.34 -5.15 -9.88
N ILE A 98 -3.84 -3.96 -10.14
CA ILE A 98 -4.79 -3.25 -9.29
C ILE A 98 -6.13 -3.29 -9.99
N HIS A 99 -7.08 -3.94 -9.32
CA HIS A 99 -8.45 -4.03 -9.79
C HIS A 99 -9.22 -2.79 -9.35
N GLY A 100 -9.48 -1.89 -10.30
CA GLY A 100 -10.24 -0.67 -10.06
C GLY A 100 -11.64 -0.70 -10.65
N ARG A 101 -12.20 -1.87 -11.00
CA ARG A 101 -13.55 -1.94 -11.54
C ARG A 101 -14.56 -1.75 -10.41
N SER A 102 -15.33 -0.67 -10.43
CA SER A 102 -16.41 -0.48 -9.47
C SER A 102 -17.55 -1.46 -9.76
N PRO A 103 -18.19 -2.08 -8.75
CA PRO A 103 -19.39 -2.90 -8.93
C PRO A 103 -20.52 -2.17 -9.64
N HIS A 104 -20.51 -0.84 -9.59
CA HIS A 104 -21.58 0.01 -10.10
C HIS A 104 -21.35 0.48 -11.55
N GLY A 105 -20.19 0.17 -12.15
CA GLY A 105 -19.93 0.26 -13.59
C GLY A 105 -19.80 1.66 -14.19
N PHE A 106 -20.11 2.73 -13.46
CA PHE A 106 -20.06 4.12 -13.93
C PHE A 106 -19.28 5.00 -12.95
N SER A 107 -18.35 5.81 -13.46
CA SER A 107 -17.54 6.76 -12.69
C SER A 107 -18.12 8.17 -12.68
N ASP A 108 -18.73 8.60 -13.79
CA ASP A 108 -19.24 9.95 -13.98
C ASP A 108 -20.70 10.03 -13.54
N THR A 109 -20.92 10.15 -12.23
CA THR A 109 -22.27 10.24 -11.66
C THR A 109 -22.40 11.43 -10.72
N ASP A 110 -23.65 11.86 -10.50
CA ASP A 110 -23.95 12.92 -9.53
C ASP A 110 -23.45 12.53 -8.12
N ILE A 111 -23.06 13.53 -7.32
CA ILE A 111 -22.57 13.32 -5.95
C ILE A 111 -23.57 12.50 -5.11
N CYS A 112 -24.88 12.72 -5.31
CA CYS A 112 -25.93 11.93 -4.64
C CYS A 112 -25.85 10.44 -4.99
N SER A 113 -25.65 10.11 -6.27
CA SER A 113 -25.49 8.75 -6.74
C SER A 113 -24.20 8.13 -6.18
N MET A 114 -23.11 8.88 -6.16
CA MET A 114 -21.84 8.46 -5.56
C MET A 114 -21.97 8.14 -4.05
N ILE A 115 -22.72 8.95 -3.28
CA ILE A 115 -22.96 8.68 -1.85
C ILE A 115 -23.79 7.40 -1.65
N LEU A 116 -24.80 7.18 -2.50
CA LEU A 116 -25.61 5.96 -2.44
C LEU A 116 -24.77 4.72 -2.75
N GLN A 117 -23.88 4.82 -3.72
CA GLN A 117 -22.90 3.80 -4.07
C GLN A 117 -21.96 3.49 -2.88
N PHE A 118 -21.38 4.52 -2.25
CA PHE A 118 -20.53 4.30 -1.06
C PHE A 118 -21.26 3.62 0.09
N ARG A 119 -22.54 3.92 0.32
CA ARG A 119 -23.35 3.22 1.33
C ARG A 119 -23.64 1.76 0.97
N GLN A 120 -23.69 1.42 -0.31
CA GLN A 120 -23.81 0.03 -0.75
C GLN A 120 -22.47 -0.71 -0.66
N GLU A 121 -21.36 -0.02 -0.88
CA GLU A 121 -20.01 -0.57 -0.71
C GLU A 121 -19.69 -0.95 0.74
N GLU A 122 -20.26 -0.27 1.75
CA GLU A 122 -20.18 -0.72 3.15
C GLU A 122 -20.72 -2.15 3.36
N ARG A 123 -21.47 -2.68 2.40
CA ARG A 123 -22.07 -4.03 2.41
C ARG A 123 -21.52 -4.94 1.30
N GLY A 124 -20.58 -4.45 0.50
CA GLY A 124 -20.19 -5.04 -0.78
C GLY A 124 -18.76 -5.59 -0.83
N GLN A 125 -18.56 -6.59 -1.69
CA GLN A 125 -17.25 -7.17 -1.97
C GLN A 125 -16.53 -6.35 -3.04
N ARG A 126 -15.29 -5.96 -2.73
CA ARG A 126 -14.47 -5.04 -3.52
C ARG A 126 -13.46 -5.73 -4.46
N GLY A 127 -13.32 -7.04 -4.35
CA GLY A 127 -12.29 -7.81 -5.03
C GLY A 127 -12.68 -8.35 -6.41
N LEU A 128 -11.67 -8.83 -7.14
CA LEU A 128 -11.78 -9.40 -8.49
C LEU A 128 -12.57 -10.72 -8.50
N THR A 129 -12.54 -11.45 -7.40
CA THR A 129 -13.27 -12.73 -7.23
C THR A 129 -14.47 -12.53 -6.31
N PRO A 130 -15.58 -13.24 -6.57
CA PRO A 130 -16.74 -13.20 -5.68
C PRO A 130 -16.32 -13.72 -4.30
N GLY A 131 -16.53 -12.92 -3.26
CA GLY A 131 -16.11 -13.23 -1.90
C GLY A 131 -14.92 -12.44 -1.39
N SER A 132 -14.10 -11.85 -2.27
CA SER A 132 -12.86 -11.17 -1.87
C SER A 132 -13.05 -9.66 -1.74
N GLU A 133 -12.35 -9.05 -0.78
CA GLU A 133 -12.22 -7.60 -0.64
C GLU A 133 -10.88 -7.07 -1.18
N LEU A 134 -9.97 -7.97 -1.55
CA LEU A 134 -8.62 -7.61 -1.99
C LEU A 134 -8.66 -7.05 -3.42
N GLN A 135 -8.02 -5.89 -3.62
CA GLN A 135 -7.99 -5.20 -4.91
C GLN A 135 -6.61 -5.22 -5.57
N THR A 136 -5.59 -5.74 -4.88
CA THR A 136 -4.21 -5.81 -5.37
C THR A 136 -3.75 -7.25 -5.52
N TYR A 137 -3.15 -7.56 -6.66
CA TYR A 137 -2.80 -8.92 -7.06
C TYR A 137 -1.36 -8.96 -7.57
N SER A 138 -0.65 -10.04 -7.23
CA SER A 138 0.59 -10.40 -7.93
C SER A 138 0.23 -11.27 -9.12
N LEU A 139 0.93 -11.05 -10.23
CA LEU A 139 0.79 -11.90 -11.39
C LEU A 139 2.14 -12.25 -11.98
N LEU A 140 2.21 -13.49 -12.45
CA LEU A 140 3.29 -13.96 -13.31
C LEU A 140 2.85 -13.76 -14.76
N ALA A 141 3.46 -12.79 -15.41
CA ALA A 141 3.15 -12.48 -16.81
C ALA A 141 3.88 -13.47 -17.72
N PRO A 142 3.21 -14.07 -18.72
CA PRO A 142 3.90 -14.88 -19.71
C PRO A 142 4.82 -14.00 -20.56
N ARG A 143 5.99 -14.52 -20.94
CA ARG A 143 6.99 -13.79 -21.72
C ARG A 143 6.44 -13.20 -23.02
N ASN A 144 5.46 -13.87 -23.63
CA ASN A 144 4.77 -13.41 -24.83
C ASN A 144 4.01 -12.09 -24.60
N LEU A 145 3.41 -11.90 -23.42
CA LEU A 145 2.73 -10.66 -23.07
C LEU A 145 3.73 -9.50 -23.01
N ARG A 146 4.93 -9.73 -22.47
CA ARG A 146 5.98 -8.72 -22.42
C ARG A 146 6.44 -8.29 -23.81
N ILE A 147 6.72 -9.27 -24.68
CA ILE A 147 7.11 -8.99 -26.07
C ILE A 147 6.01 -8.20 -26.80
N PHE A 148 4.75 -8.56 -26.59
CA PHE A 148 3.61 -7.86 -27.17
C PHE A 148 3.49 -6.42 -26.64
N TYR A 149 3.60 -6.24 -25.32
CA TYR A 149 3.58 -4.94 -24.67
C TYR A 149 4.69 -4.02 -25.19
N ASP A 150 5.94 -4.51 -25.24
CA ASP A 150 7.08 -3.74 -25.72
C ASP A 150 6.87 -3.32 -27.19
N ARG A 151 6.36 -4.20 -28.05
CA ARG A 151 6.04 -3.88 -29.45
C ARG A 151 4.99 -2.77 -29.61
N LEU A 152 4.04 -2.68 -28.68
CA LEU A 152 2.95 -1.69 -28.76
C LEU A 152 3.30 -0.34 -28.13
N ILE A 153 4.19 -0.32 -27.15
CA ILE A 153 4.60 0.92 -26.47
C ILE A 153 5.76 1.62 -27.14
N LEU A 154 6.70 0.89 -27.76
CA LEU A 154 7.83 1.48 -28.47
C LEU A 154 7.41 2.55 -29.51
N PRO A 155 6.36 2.33 -30.35
CA PRO A 155 5.87 3.35 -31.27
C PRO A 155 5.25 4.57 -30.57
N LEU A 156 4.73 4.42 -29.35
CA LEU A 156 4.11 5.51 -28.59
C LEU A 156 5.14 6.37 -27.85
N GLN A 157 6.29 5.79 -27.48
CA GLN A 157 7.39 6.51 -26.83
C GLN A 157 8.16 7.40 -27.81
N HIS A 158 8.27 6.98 -29.07
CA HIS A 158 8.79 7.79 -30.15
C HIS A 158 7.72 8.75 -30.69
N SER A 159 7.32 9.73 -29.88
CA SER A 159 6.72 10.94 -30.46
C SER A 159 7.77 11.57 -31.38
N PRO A 160 7.49 11.79 -32.68
CA PRO A 160 8.42 12.48 -33.54
C PRO A 160 8.70 13.86 -32.93
N GLN A 161 9.97 14.26 -32.98
CA GLN A 161 10.40 15.54 -32.43
C GLN A 161 9.57 16.66 -33.08
N ILE A 162 9.23 17.66 -32.27
CA ILE A 162 8.32 18.78 -32.57
C ILE A 162 8.63 19.48 -33.92
N ASN A 163 9.83 19.31 -34.48
CA ASN A 163 10.27 19.90 -35.74
C ASN A 163 9.73 19.22 -37.02
N GLU A 164 9.14 18.02 -36.93
CA GLU A 164 8.63 17.27 -38.11
C GLU A 164 7.13 17.52 -38.39
N TYR A 165 6.51 18.46 -37.68
CA TYR A 165 5.06 18.70 -37.72
C TYR A 165 4.59 19.80 -38.66
N ALA A 166 5.48 20.43 -39.42
CA ALA A 166 5.11 21.64 -40.13
C ALA A 166 4.23 21.43 -41.38
N THR A 167 3.86 20.21 -41.81
CA THR A 167 3.10 20.17 -43.09
C THR A 167 2.04 19.10 -43.35
N LYS A 168 2.12 17.80 -42.98
CA LYS A 168 1.13 16.82 -43.52
C LYS A 168 0.76 15.56 -42.70
N GLY A 169 1.02 15.48 -41.39
CA GLY A 169 0.93 14.19 -40.66
C GLY A 169 0.25 14.15 -39.29
N TYR A 170 -0.47 15.18 -38.86
CA TYR A 170 -0.96 15.27 -37.48
C TYR A 170 -2.17 14.35 -37.19
N GLU A 171 -3.10 14.23 -38.14
CA GLU A 171 -4.39 13.55 -37.93
C GLU A 171 -4.25 12.01 -37.93
N GLY A 172 -3.55 11.43 -38.92
CA GLY A 172 -3.37 9.98 -39.03
C GLY A 172 -2.52 9.34 -37.93
N THR A 173 -1.64 10.11 -37.28
CA THR A 173 -0.82 9.62 -36.15
C THR A 173 -1.64 9.48 -34.87
N TYR A 174 -2.59 10.40 -34.65
CA TYR A 174 -3.49 10.37 -33.50
C TYR A 174 -4.50 9.21 -33.59
N GLU A 175 -5.10 9.01 -34.76
CA GLU A 175 -6.01 7.88 -35.01
C GLU A 175 -5.33 6.52 -34.75
N ARG A 176 -4.09 6.35 -35.23
CA ARG A 176 -3.32 5.13 -35.01
C ARG A 176 -3.02 4.90 -33.52
N THR A 177 -2.74 5.97 -32.79
CA THR A 177 -2.53 5.94 -31.34
C THR A 177 -3.80 5.51 -30.60
N ILE A 178 -4.96 6.09 -30.94
CA ILE A 178 -6.26 5.72 -30.35
C ILE A 178 -6.59 4.24 -30.61
N LEU A 179 -6.43 3.78 -31.86
CA LEU A 179 -6.68 2.37 -32.22
C LEU A 179 -5.75 1.41 -31.46
N THR A 180 -4.51 1.83 -31.23
CA THR A 180 -3.54 1.07 -30.43
C THR A 180 -4.01 0.95 -28.98
N TYR A 181 -4.43 2.06 -28.35
CA TYR A 181 -4.99 2.03 -26.99
C TYR A 181 -6.22 1.14 -26.86
N TYR A 182 -7.14 1.21 -27.83
CA TYR A 182 -8.33 0.36 -27.82
C TYR A 182 -7.98 -1.13 -27.91
N SER A 183 -7.03 -1.47 -28.80
CA SER A 183 -6.55 -2.84 -28.98
C SER A 183 -5.85 -3.36 -27.72
N ILE A 184 -5.06 -2.51 -27.06
CA ILE A 184 -4.40 -2.79 -25.78
C ILE A 184 -5.43 -3.09 -24.69
N ASN A 185 -6.41 -2.20 -24.49
CA ASN A 185 -7.43 -2.38 -23.46
C ASN A 185 -8.26 -3.64 -23.69
N ARG A 186 -8.62 -3.92 -24.95
CA ARG A 186 -9.34 -5.15 -25.30
C ARG A 186 -8.53 -6.42 -25.01
N PHE A 187 -7.25 -6.42 -25.36
CA PHE A 187 -6.35 -7.54 -25.08
C PHE A 187 -6.17 -7.75 -23.57
N PHE A 188 -5.89 -6.69 -22.83
CA PHE A 188 -5.70 -6.78 -21.38
C PHE A 188 -6.98 -7.20 -20.66
N GLY A 189 -8.15 -6.71 -21.08
CA GLY A 189 -9.43 -7.20 -20.56
C GLY A 189 -9.56 -8.71 -20.73
N ALA A 190 -9.36 -9.21 -21.96
CA ALA A 190 -9.43 -10.65 -22.24
C ALA A 190 -8.36 -11.48 -21.50
N PHE A 191 -7.15 -10.93 -21.35
CA PHE A 191 -6.07 -11.58 -20.61
C PHE A 191 -6.40 -11.72 -19.12
N ILE A 192 -6.90 -10.66 -18.49
CA ILE A 192 -7.27 -10.69 -17.06
C ILE A 192 -8.45 -11.62 -16.83
N ASP A 193 -9.46 -11.63 -17.71
CA ASP A 193 -10.57 -12.57 -17.61
C ASP A 193 -10.08 -14.02 -17.62
N HIS A 194 -9.11 -14.35 -18.49
CA HIS A 194 -8.51 -15.68 -18.58
C HIS A 194 -7.57 -16.04 -17.41
N VAL A 195 -6.81 -15.06 -16.90
CA VAL A 195 -5.79 -15.28 -15.85
C VAL A 195 -6.33 -15.08 -14.44
N SER A 196 -7.55 -14.54 -14.28
CA SER A 196 -8.22 -14.31 -13.00
C SER A 196 -8.19 -15.53 -12.05
N CYS A 197 -8.26 -16.75 -12.60
CA CYS A 197 -8.16 -18.01 -11.84
C CYS A 197 -6.74 -18.35 -11.34
N PHE A 198 -5.69 -17.74 -11.91
CA PHE A 198 -4.27 -18.02 -11.65
C PHE A 198 -3.54 -16.87 -10.93
N MET A 199 -4.26 -15.80 -10.56
CA MET A 199 -3.69 -14.67 -9.85
C MET A 199 -3.55 -14.98 -8.36
N ASN A 200 -2.35 -14.75 -7.82
CA ASN A 200 -2.10 -14.93 -6.40
C ASN A 200 -2.35 -13.61 -5.69
N PHE A 201 -3.25 -13.65 -4.69
CA PHE A 201 -3.46 -12.55 -3.77
C PHE A 201 -2.14 -12.16 -3.12
N ILE A 202 -1.85 -10.86 -3.10
CA ILE A 202 -0.83 -10.34 -2.20
C ILE A 202 -1.58 -9.92 -0.95
N GLU A 203 -1.62 -10.80 0.05
CA GLU A 203 -1.82 -10.33 1.42
C GLU A 203 -0.49 -9.72 1.89
N GLY A 204 -0.52 -8.48 2.38
CA GLY A 204 0.59 -7.97 3.20
C GLY A 204 1.54 -6.95 2.58
N ILE A 205 1.10 -6.05 1.68
CA ILE A 205 1.76 -4.73 1.56
C ILE A 205 1.21 -3.75 2.61
N ILE A 206 0.16 -4.14 3.34
CA ILE A 206 -0.53 -3.32 4.34
C ILE A 206 -0.39 -3.94 5.74
N THR A 207 0.83 -3.97 6.28
CA THR A 207 1.09 -3.99 7.73
C THR A 207 2.38 -3.25 8.02
#